data_AF-A0A2W7RRQ8-F1
#
_entry.id   AF-A0A2W7RRQ8-F1
#
_cell.length_a   1.000
_cell.length_b   1.000
_cell.length_c   1.000
_cell.angle_alpha   90.00
_cell.angle_beta   90.00
_cell.angle_gamma   90.00
#
_symmetry.space_group_name_H-M   'P 1'
#
loop_
_entity.id
_entity.type
_entity.pdbx_description
1 polymer ?
#
loop_
_entity_poly.entity_id
_entity_poly.type
_entity_poly.pdbx_seq_one_letter_code
_entity_poly.pdbx_strand_id
1 'polypeptide(L)'
;MQEMAELERRITAALERIGAGLEGLTSVAALAEPAENPLQAELDDEKMANAQLTERLRAVKERDAATIARLEAQVEKMTRQLDAQGLELQRMRKTTIQLREHLRSLRTAQSENVAEPHLVNKTMLAELEALRATRLSEMAEMDEILSELTPLIEEARADA
;
A
#
# COMPACT_ATOMS: atom_id res chain seq x y z
N MET A 1 0.83 -82.14 46.24
CA MET A 1 0.46 -82.93 45.04
C MET A 1 -0.87 -82.47 44.46
N GLN A 2 -1.92 -82.28 45.26
CA GLN A 2 -3.23 -81.78 44.77
C GLN A 2 -3.22 -80.28 44.39
N GLU A 3 -2.52 -79.44 45.14
CA GLU A 3 -2.43 -77.99 44.88
C GLU A 3 -1.73 -77.65 43.55
N MET A 4 -0.72 -78.43 43.15
CA MET A 4 -0.04 -78.26 41.85
C MET A 4 -0.98 -78.53 40.68
N ALA A 5 -1.76 -79.62 40.72
CA ALA A 5 -2.72 -79.95 39.68
C ALA A 5 -3.87 -78.93 39.57
N GLU A 6 -4.24 -78.30 40.69
CA GLU A 6 -5.25 -77.25 40.74
C GLU A 6 -4.73 -75.92 40.17
N LEU A 7 -3.46 -75.58 40.45
CA LEU A 7 -2.76 -74.46 39.83
C LEU A 7 -2.60 -74.66 38.32
N GLU A 8 -2.23 -75.86 37.86
CA GLU A 8 -2.10 -76.19 36.44
C GLU A 8 -3.45 -76.03 35.70
N ARG A 9 -4.55 -76.52 36.28
CA ARG A 9 -5.91 -76.31 35.73
C ARG A 9 -6.31 -74.84 35.66
N ARG A 10 -5.96 -74.03 36.67
CA ARG A 10 -6.25 -72.59 36.66
C ARG A 10 -5.41 -71.83 35.63
N ILE A 11 -4.15 -72.22 35.44
CA ILE A 11 -3.27 -71.63 34.44
C ILE A 11 -3.77 -71.95 33.03
N THR A 12 -4.13 -73.21 32.76
CA THR A 12 -4.68 -73.60 31.45
C THR A 12 -5.98 -72.86 31.13
N ALA A 13 -6.90 -72.78 32.09
CA ALA A 13 -8.14 -72.00 31.93
C ALA A 13 -7.88 -70.49 31.73
N ALA A 14 -6.85 -69.92 32.37
CA ALA A 14 -6.46 -68.53 32.17
C ALA A 14 -5.86 -68.29 30.78
N LEU A 15 -5.02 -69.21 30.30
CA LEU A 15 -4.41 -69.16 28.97
C LEU A 15 -5.46 -69.30 27.86
N GLU A 16 -6.43 -70.21 28.01
CA GLU A 16 -7.57 -70.34 27.08
C GLU A 16 -8.42 -69.07 27.04
N ARG A 17 -8.68 -68.44 28.19
CA ARG A 17 -9.42 -67.17 28.25
C ARG A 17 -8.64 -66.01 27.62
N ILE A 18 -7.33 -65.97 27.78
CA ILE A 18 -6.46 -65.00 27.11
C ILE A 18 -6.43 -65.27 25.59
N GLY A 19 -6.35 -66.53 25.18
CA GLY A 19 -6.42 -66.93 23.76
C GLY A 19 -7.73 -66.49 23.11
N ALA A 20 -8.87 -66.79 23.74
CA ALA A 20 -10.18 -66.34 23.27
C ALA A 20 -10.33 -64.80 23.29
N GLY A 21 -9.75 -64.13 24.29
CA GLY A 21 -9.71 -62.67 24.36
C GLY A 21 -8.86 -62.04 23.25
N LEU A 22 -7.73 -62.65 22.93
CA LEU A 22 -6.85 -62.24 21.83
C LEU A 22 -7.52 -62.49 20.48
N GLU A 23 -8.13 -63.65 20.27
CA GLU A 23 -8.91 -63.95 19.06
C GLU A 23 -10.05 -62.93 18.86
N GLY A 24 -10.76 -62.57 19.93
CA GLY A 24 -11.77 -61.51 19.92
C GLY A 24 -11.19 -60.12 19.58
N LEU A 25 -10.02 -59.77 20.10
CA LEU A 25 -9.33 -58.52 19.75
C LEU A 25 -8.86 -58.50 18.30
N THR A 26 -8.31 -59.61 17.80
CA THR A 26 -7.95 -59.74 16.37
C THR A 26 -9.16 -59.77 15.46
N SER A 27 -10.30 -60.33 15.88
CA SER A 27 -11.51 -60.32 15.06
C SER A 27 -12.14 -58.93 15.02
N VAL A 28 -12.11 -58.18 16.13
CA VAL A 28 -12.52 -56.76 16.17
C VAL A 28 -11.57 -55.89 15.34
N ALA A 29 -10.27 -56.16 15.39
CA ALA A 29 -9.28 -55.47 14.55
C ALA A 29 -9.37 -55.86 13.07
N ALA A 30 -9.81 -57.07 12.74
CA ALA A 30 -10.03 -57.52 11.36
C ALA A 30 -11.38 -57.05 10.79
N LEU A 31 -12.38 -56.83 11.64
CA LEU A 31 -13.65 -56.16 11.28
C LEU A 31 -13.48 -54.64 11.17
N ALA A 32 -12.45 -54.08 11.80
CA ALA A 32 -11.90 -52.78 11.46
C ALA A 32 -11.01 -52.91 10.22
N GLU A 33 -11.60 -53.29 9.08
CA GLU A 33 -11.00 -53.00 7.79
C GLU A 33 -10.62 -51.50 7.74
N PRO A 34 -9.58 -51.10 7.00
CA PRO A 34 -9.28 -49.69 6.78
C PRO A 34 -10.34 -49.14 5.82
N ALA A 35 -11.58 -49.00 6.29
CA ALA A 35 -12.52 -48.09 5.69
C ALA A 35 -11.83 -46.73 5.76
N GLU A 36 -11.41 -46.21 4.60
CA GLU A 36 -10.96 -44.83 4.45
C GLU A 36 -11.88 -43.97 5.29
N ASN A 37 -11.35 -43.43 6.38
CA ASN A 37 -12.17 -42.85 7.43
C ASN A 37 -12.85 -41.64 6.78
N PRO A 38 -14.19 -41.55 6.74
CA PRO A 38 -14.88 -40.42 6.08
C PRO A 38 -14.42 -39.07 6.64
N LEU A 39 -13.98 -39.07 7.91
CA LEU A 39 -13.34 -37.95 8.59
C LEU A 39 -11.98 -37.54 8.00
N GLN A 40 -11.20 -38.47 7.44
CA GLN A 40 -9.94 -38.17 6.75
C GLN A 40 -10.18 -37.49 5.40
N ALA A 41 -11.19 -37.94 4.66
CA ALA A 41 -11.61 -37.28 3.42
C ALA A 41 -12.10 -35.85 3.68
N GLU A 42 -12.98 -35.65 4.67
CA GLU A 42 -13.45 -34.31 5.08
C GLU A 42 -12.29 -33.41 5.55
N LEU A 43 -11.30 -33.97 6.29
CA LEU A 43 -10.13 -33.23 6.73
C LEU A 43 -9.26 -32.78 5.55
N ASP A 44 -9.09 -33.62 4.54
CA ASP A 44 -8.28 -33.31 3.37
C ASP A 44 -8.99 -32.32 2.44
N ASP A 45 -10.32 -32.40 2.31
CA ASP A 45 -11.16 -31.40 1.64
C ASP A 45 -11.06 -30.03 2.33
N GLU A 46 -11.18 -29.98 3.67
CA GLU A 46 -11.02 -28.76 4.46
C GLU A 46 -9.62 -28.17 4.34
N LYS A 47 -8.56 -28.99 4.35
CA LYS A 47 -7.18 -28.52 4.12
C LYS A 47 -7.01 -27.94 2.72
N MET A 48 -7.61 -28.57 1.70
CA MET A 48 -7.60 -28.05 0.33
C MET A 48 -8.32 -26.71 0.25
N ALA A 49 -9.50 -26.59 0.87
CA ALA A 49 -10.24 -25.32 0.93
C ALA A 49 -9.43 -24.24 1.66
N ASN A 50 -8.78 -24.57 2.76
CA ASN A 50 -7.93 -23.66 3.52
C ASN A 50 -6.71 -23.20 2.70
N ALA A 51 -6.06 -24.12 1.97
CA ALA A 51 -4.95 -23.80 1.08
C ALA A 51 -5.38 -22.81 -0.03
N GLN A 52 -6.52 -23.07 -0.67
CA GLN A 52 -7.09 -22.18 -1.69
C GLN A 52 -7.46 -20.80 -1.12
N LEU A 53 -8.06 -20.74 0.06
CA LEU A 53 -8.40 -19.48 0.73
C LEU A 53 -7.13 -18.71 1.12
N THR A 54 -6.09 -19.39 1.60
CA THR A 54 -4.82 -18.77 1.96
C THR A 54 -4.13 -18.18 0.73
N GLU A 55 -4.15 -18.89 -0.39
CA GLU A 55 -3.61 -18.40 -1.66
C GLU A 55 -4.41 -17.21 -2.20
N ARG A 56 -5.75 -17.27 -2.18
CA ARG A 56 -6.61 -16.14 -2.54
C ARG A 56 -6.34 -14.92 -1.65
N LEU A 57 -6.23 -15.12 -0.35
CA LEU A 57 -5.96 -14.07 0.62
C LEU A 57 -4.56 -13.46 0.41
N ARG A 58 -3.57 -14.27 0.06
CA ARG A 58 -2.25 -13.78 -0.34
C ARG A 58 -2.34 -12.93 -1.61
N ALA A 59 -3.02 -13.41 -2.65
CA ALA A 59 -3.18 -12.68 -3.90
C ALA A 59 -3.99 -11.38 -3.73
N VAL A 60 -4.95 -11.33 -2.81
CA VAL A 60 -5.67 -10.09 -2.45
C VAL A 60 -4.73 -9.14 -1.71
N LYS A 61 -4.00 -9.62 -0.69
CA LYS A 61 -3.03 -8.79 0.04
C LYS A 61 -1.95 -8.20 -0.85
N GLU A 62 -1.45 -8.96 -1.83
CA GLU A 62 -0.45 -8.45 -2.78
C GLU A 62 -1.04 -7.36 -3.69
N ARG A 63 -2.29 -7.51 -4.13
CA ARG A 63 -3.01 -6.46 -4.88
C ARG A 63 -3.26 -5.21 -4.02
N ASP A 64 -3.71 -5.41 -2.79
CA ASP A 64 -3.99 -4.32 -1.85
C ASP A 64 -2.70 -3.57 -1.47
N ALA A 65 -1.60 -4.30 -1.26
CA ALA A 65 -0.30 -3.67 -1.03
C ALA A 65 0.15 -2.82 -2.22
N ALA A 66 -0.06 -3.30 -3.45
CA ALA A 66 0.27 -2.55 -4.65
C ALA A 66 -0.63 -1.30 -4.84
N THR A 67 -1.94 -1.41 -4.55
CA THR A 67 -2.85 -0.26 -4.63
C THR A 67 -2.56 0.77 -3.55
N ILE A 68 -2.29 0.34 -2.32
CA ILE A 68 -1.88 1.22 -1.22
C ILE A 68 -0.59 1.95 -1.59
N ALA A 69 0.45 1.24 -2.04
CA ALA A 69 1.70 1.88 -2.44
C ALA A 69 1.52 2.91 -3.56
N ARG A 70 0.66 2.63 -4.55
CA ARG A 70 0.31 3.58 -5.61
C ARG A 70 -0.41 4.82 -5.06
N LEU A 71 -1.37 4.62 -4.17
CA LEU A 71 -2.12 5.73 -3.56
C LEU A 71 -1.23 6.58 -2.66
N GLU A 72 -0.35 5.96 -1.86
CA GLU A 72 0.64 6.67 -1.04
C GLU A 72 1.57 7.52 -1.90
N ALA A 73 2.10 6.97 -3.00
CA ALA A 73 2.92 7.73 -3.94
C ALA A 73 2.16 8.90 -4.59
N GLN A 74 0.87 8.71 -4.91
CA GLN A 74 0.03 9.76 -5.48
C GLN A 74 -0.27 10.86 -4.45
N VAL A 75 -0.53 10.51 -3.19
CA VAL A 75 -0.71 11.47 -2.09
C VAL A 75 0.57 12.26 -1.89
N GLU A 76 1.73 11.60 -1.86
CA GLU A 76 3.01 12.28 -1.71
C GLU A 76 3.29 13.25 -2.87
N LYS A 77 3.00 12.86 -4.12
CA LYS A 77 3.07 13.76 -5.28
C LYS A 77 2.17 14.99 -5.10
N MET A 78 0.90 14.78 -4.74
CA MET A 78 -0.06 15.88 -4.54
C MET A 78 0.33 16.79 -3.38
N THR A 79 0.85 16.26 -2.27
CA THR A 79 1.36 17.07 -1.15
C THR A 79 2.51 17.96 -1.59
N ARG A 80 3.48 17.43 -2.34
CA ARG A 80 4.59 18.23 -2.88
C ARG A 80 4.12 19.33 -3.83
N GLN A 81 3.14 19.04 -4.68
CA GLN A 81 2.53 20.05 -5.57
C GLN A 81 1.83 21.16 -4.77
N LEU A 82 1.07 20.81 -3.72
CA LEU A 82 0.42 21.80 -2.85
C LEU A 82 1.43 22.69 -2.11
N ASP A 83 2.54 22.13 -1.63
CA ASP A 83 3.60 22.90 -0.98
C ASP A 83 4.27 23.87 -1.96
N ALA A 84 4.56 23.42 -3.19
CA ALA A 84 5.12 24.26 -4.24
C ALA A 84 4.18 25.43 -4.62
N GLN A 85 2.89 25.13 -4.85
CA GLN A 85 1.87 26.14 -5.11
C GLN A 85 1.69 27.10 -3.93
N GLY A 86 1.81 26.61 -2.69
CA GLY A 86 1.78 27.43 -1.48
C GLY A 86 2.89 28.47 -1.45
N LEU A 87 4.12 28.08 -1.78
CA LEU A 87 5.27 28.98 -1.86
C LEU A 87 5.11 30.02 -2.98
N GLU A 88 4.58 29.60 -4.12
CA GLU A 88 4.32 30.47 -5.26
C GLU A 88 3.25 31.52 -4.94
N LEU A 89 2.15 31.13 -4.30
CA LEU A 89 1.12 32.05 -3.83
C LEU A 89 1.68 33.06 -2.82
N GLN A 90 2.60 32.65 -1.94
CA GLN A 90 3.28 33.59 -1.04
C GLN A 90 4.17 34.59 -1.79
N ARG A 91 4.92 34.11 -2.79
CA ARG A 91 5.72 34.98 -3.68
C ARG A 91 4.83 35.98 -4.41
N MET A 92 3.72 35.54 -5.01
CA MET A 92 2.78 36.40 -5.72
C MET A 92 2.11 37.43 -4.81
N ARG A 93 1.76 37.05 -3.57
CA ARG A 93 1.25 38.02 -2.58
C ARG A 93 2.29 39.08 -2.24
N LYS A 94 3.55 38.68 -2.04
CA LYS A 94 4.65 39.61 -1.76
C LYS A 94 4.86 40.60 -2.91
N THR A 95 4.93 40.12 -4.16
CA THR A 95 5.08 40.98 -5.34
C THR A 95 3.89 41.93 -5.50
N THR A 96 2.66 41.46 -5.24
CA THR A 96 1.46 42.31 -5.27
C THR A 96 1.50 43.42 -4.21
N ILE A 97 1.98 43.13 -3.00
CA ILE A 97 2.15 44.15 -1.95
C ILE A 97 3.19 45.18 -2.39
N GLN A 98 4.34 44.75 -2.90
CA GLN A 98 5.40 45.63 -3.40
C GLN A 98 4.90 46.53 -4.53
N LEU A 99 4.20 45.98 -5.53
CA LEU A 99 3.61 46.75 -6.62
C LEU A 99 2.62 47.80 -6.12
N ARG A 100 1.76 47.46 -5.13
CA ARG A 100 0.83 48.42 -4.52
C ARG A 100 1.55 49.54 -3.79
N GLU A 101 2.63 49.23 -3.09
CA GLU A 101 3.46 50.23 -2.42
C GLU A 101 4.13 51.17 -3.43
N HIS A 102 4.70 50.62 -4.51
CA HIS A 102 5.29 51.40 -5.60
C HIS A 102 4.28 52.31 -6.29
N LEU A 103 3.08 51.81 -6.60
CA LEU A 103 2.01 52.62 -7.17
C LEU A 103 1.57 53.75 -6.23
N ARG A 104 1.56 53.52 -4.91
CA ARG A 104 1.31 54.59 -3.93
C ARG A 104 2.41 55.65 -3.95
N SER A 105 3.68 55.25 -3.90
CA SER A 105 4.80 56.19 -3.95
C SER A 105 4.85 57.00 -5.25
N LEU A 106 4.50 56.38 -6.37
CA LEU A 106 4.47 57.05 -7.67
C LEU A 106 3.29 58.04 -7.76
N ARG A 107 2.13 57.68 -7.20
CA ARG A 107 0.98 58.59 -7.09
C ARG A 107 1.25 59.78 -6.16
N THR A 108 1.96 59.60 -5.05
CA THR A 108 2.34 60.71 -4.16
C THR A 108 3.32 61.66 -4.85
N ALA A 109 4.38 61.13 -5.48
CA ALA A 109 5.34 61.96 -6.22
C ALA A 109 4.70 62.71 -7.40
N GLN A 110 3.76 62.07 -8.11
CA GLN A 110 2.99 62.72 -9.17
C GLN A 110 2.06 63.81 -8.63
N SER A 111 1.43 63.60 -7.46
CA SER A 111 0.59 64.63 -6.82
C SER A 111 1.38 65.84 -6.32
N GLU A 112 2.65 65.64 -5.99
CA GLU A 112 3.58 66.68 -5.55
C GLU A 112 4.28 67.36 -6.74
N ASN A 113 4.01 66.95 -7.99
CA ASN A 113 4.74 67.36 -9.21
C ASN A 113 6.26 67.14 -9.12
N VAL A 114 6.72 66.27 -8.22
CA VAL A 114 8.14 65.94 -8.10
C VAL A 114 8.40 64.72 -8.98
N ALA A 115 8.97 64.95 -10.16
CA ALA A 115 9.48 63.88 -10.99
C ALA A 115 10.82 63.40 -10.40
N GLU A 116 10.79 62.52 -9.40
CA GLU A 116 12.01 61.94 -8.83
C GLU A 116 12.49 60.75 -9.68
N PRO A 117 13.66 60.82 -10.35
CA PRO A 117 14.17 59.74 -11.18
C PRO A 117 14.41 58.44 -10.40
N HIS A 118 14.69 58.56 -9.09
CA HIS A 118 14.90 57.40 -8.22
C HIS A 118 13.62 56.59 -7.97
N LEU A 119 12.45 57.23 -7.93
CA LEU A 119 11.17 56.52 -7.80
C LEU A 119 10.83 55.73 -9.06
N VAL A 120 11.06 56.32 -10.24
CA VAL A 120 10.89 55.64 -11.54
C VAL A 120 11.83 54.44 -11.65
N ASN A 121 13.10 54.60 -11.28
CA ASN A 121 14.04 53.48 -11.27
C ASN A 121 13.62 52.37 -10.29
N LYS A 122 13.08 52.73 -9.12
CA LYS A 122 12.58 51.77 -8.13
C LYS A 122 11.35 51.01 -8.64
N THR A 123 10.43 51.68 -9.34
CA THR A 123 9.26 51.02 -9.94
C THR A 123 9.64 50.12 -11.10
N MET A 124 10.56 50.56 -11.97
CA MET A 124 11.08 49.72 -13.06
C MET A 124 11.81 48.47 -12.55
N LEU A 125 12.57 48.58 -11.46
CA LEU A 125 13.21 47.42 -10.83
C LEU A 125 12.17 46.43 -10.28
N ALA A 126 11.12 46.94 -9.62
CA ALA A 126 10.05 46.10 -9.12
C ALA A 126 9.24 45.41 -10.23
N GLU A 127 9.00 46.10 -11.35
CA GLU A 127 8.38 45.51 -12.54
C GLU A 127 9.27 44.42 -13.16
N LEU A 128 10.57 44.64 -13.25
CA LEU A 128 11.52 43.61 -13.71
C LEU A 128 11.54 42.39 -12.78
N GLU A 129 11.50 42.60 -11.46
CA GLU A 129 11.39 41.50 -10.48
C GLU A 129 10.07 40.73 -10.62
N ALA A 130 8.96 41.45 -10.84
CA ALA A 130 7.65 40.82 -11.08
C ALA A 130 7.66 39.99 -12.38
N LEU A 131 8.17 40.55 -13.50
CA LEU A 131 8.28 39.83 -14.77
C LEU A 131 9.18 38.60 -14.67
N ARG A 132 10.28 38.68 -13.92
CA ARG A 132 11.15 37.53 -13.65
C ARG A 132 10.45 36.46 -12.82
N ALA A 133 9.69 36.86 -11.80
CA ALA A 133 8.92 35.91 -11.00
C ALA A 133 7.85 35.20 -11.83
N THR A 134 7.15 35.93 -12.70
CA THR A 134 6.17 35.35 -13.65
C THR A 134 6.85 34.42 -14.64
N ARG A 135 8.00 34.78 -15.21
CA ARG A 135 8.74 33.88 -16.10
C ARG A 135 9.20 32.59 -15.42
N LEU A 136 9.66 32.67 -14.17
CA LEU A 136 10.06 31.47 -13.42
C LEU A 136 8.86 30.57 -13.11
N SER A 137 7.71 31.15 -12.81
CA SER A 137 6.42 30.46 -12.63
C SER A 137 6.01 29.74 -13.91
N GLU A 138 5.93 30.47 -15.04
CA GLU A 138 5.62 29.90 -16.37
C GLU A 138 6.56 28.74 -16.75
N MET A 139 7.86 28.86 -16.46
CA MET A 139 8.83 27.79 -16.74
C MET A 139 8.59 26.56 -15.86
N ALA A 140 8.29 26.75 -14.56
CA ALA A 140 8.00 25.65 -13.66
C ALA A 140 6.70 24.92 -14.05
N GLU A 141 5.65 25.65 -14.43
CA GLU A 141 4.42 25.06 -14.98
C GLU A 141 4.70 24.27 -16.27
N MET A 142 5.54 24.82 -17.16
CA MET A 142 5.89 24.16 -18.42
C MET A 142 6.73 22.89 -18.21
N ASP A 143 7.66 22.90 -17.25
CA ASP A 143 8.42 21.71 -16.86
C ASP A 143 7.51 20.64 -16.24
N GLU A 144 6.53 21.04 -15.43
CA GLU A 144 5.51 20.12 -14.89
C GLU A 144 4.67 19.50 -16.00
N ILE A 145 4.16 20.30 -16.94
CA ILE A 145 3.42 19.82 -18.12
C ILE A 145 4.28 18.84 -18.93
N LEU A 146 5.55 19.17 -19.19
CA LEU A 146 6.46 18.29 -19.92
C LEU A 146 6.68 16.97 -19.18
N SER A 147 6.81 17.00 -17.86
CA SER A 147 6.96 15.80 -17.04
C SER A 147 5.74 14.87 -17.11
N GLU A 148 4.53 15.44 -17.26
CA GLU A 148 3.29 14.67 -17.39
C GLU A 148 3.04 14.19 -18.83
N LEU A 149 3.44 14.96 -19.84
CA LEU A 149 3.30 14.59 -21.25
C LEU A 149 4.33 13.55 -21.70
N THR A 150 5.55 13.55 -21.16
CA THR A 150 6.62 12.61 -21.52
C THR A 150 6.18 11.14 -21.42
N PRO A 151 5.61 10.65 -20.30
CA PRO A 151 5.17 9.26 -20.21
C PRO A 151 4.02 8.93 -21.18
N LEU A 152 3.10 9.88 -21.43
CA LEU A 152 1.99 9.68 -22.38
C LEU A 152 2.48 9.54 -23.84
N ILE A 153 3.55 10.26 -24.20
CA ILE A 153 4.18 10.17 -25.53
C ILE A 153 4.94 8.84 -25.67
N GLU A 154 5.60 8.36 -24.61
CA GLU A 154 6.28 7.06 -24.62
C GLU A 154 5.30 5.89 -24.70
N GLU A 155 4.18 5.93 -23.97
CA GLU A 155 3.10 4.95 -24.10
C GLU A 155 2.50 4.95 -25.51
N ALA A 156 2.21 6.12 -26.08
CA ALA A 156 1.68 6.24 -27.44
C ALA A 156 2.65 5.73 -28.54
N ARG A 157 3.96 5.72 -28.27
CA ARG A 157 4.96 5.12 -29.17
C ARG A 157 5.12 3.62 -28.98
N ALA A 158 4.84 3.09 -27.79
CA ALA A 158 4.87 1.65 -27.52
C ALA A 158 3.65 0.93 -28.09
N ASP A 159 2.53 1.63 -28.23
CA ASP A 159 1.27 1.12 -28.80
C ASP A 159 1.19 1.22 -30.34
N ALA A 160 2.20 1.77 -31.01
CA ALA A 160 2.28 1.97 -32.48
C ALA A 160 3.25 0.99 -33.14
#